data_AF-A0A534LYC8-F1
#
_entry.id   AF-A0A534LYC8-F1
#
_cell.length_a   1.000
_cell.length_b   1.000
_cell.length_c   1.000
_cell.angle_alpha   90.00
_cell.angle_beta   90.00
_cell.angle_gamma   90.00
#
_symmetry.space_group_name_H-M   'P 1'
#
loop_
_entity.id
_entity.type
_entity.pdbx_description
1 polymer ?
#
loop_
_entity_poly.entity_id
_entity_poly.type
_entity_poly.pdbx_seq_one_letter_code
_entity_poly.pdbx_strand_id
1 'polypeptide(L)'
;MGGTSDLDGVEVALRRVTRNATIIAAVASGLFVVLAVLVTLAGVPSLRDWRVLYFYGVVGVSLAAVSFMPFSARKLNRGKMAFLRTLQPRIREASYKRFIGPQVVFDNGLVFQQFSAGGRGGPTGWLFSLFIDSSRQVMIPSTDQRSKWARGFRPLREKIGLISSKKGPPASQAALEAIRQRLGAKKAFSILDGHPPTTYVEPGLPQWFATAVFFDNRWYSKGTEALDLLDEIRRFLADLPSQDFSGPLGLADRSRFTGQY
;
A
#
# COMPACT_ATOMS: atom_id res chain seq x y z
N MET A 1 9.32 23.05 -19.25
CA MET A 1 8.15 23.54 -18.47
C MET A 1 8.01 22.63 -17.27
N GLY A 2 8.35 23.11 -16.07
CA GLY A 2 8.65 22.28 -14.90
C GLY A 2 7.46 22.02 -13.97
N GLY A 3 7.12 20.74 -13.79
CA GLY A 3 7.34 20.02 -12.52
C GLY A 3 6.47 20.29 -11.29
N THR A 4 5.43 21.14 -11.35
CA THR A 4 4.55 21.38 -10.19
C THR A 4 3.17 20.71 -10.28
N SER A 5 2.70 20.27 -11.45
CA SER A 5 1.31 19.79 -11.64
C SER A 5 0.96 18.46 -10.98
N ASP A 6 1.95 17.58 -10.76
CA ASP A 6 1.63 16.16 -10.54
C ASP A 6 1.31 15.80 -9.09
N LEU A 7 1.87 16.54 -8.13
CA LEU A 7 1.58 16.34 -6.71
C LEU A 7 0.38 17.16 -6.22
N ASP A 8 -0.03 18.20 -6.94
CA ASP A 8 -1.16 19.06 -6.55
C ASP A 8 -2.47 18.27 -6.47
N GLY A 9 -2.73 17.40 -7.45
CA GLY A 9 -3.90 16.51 -7.45
C GLY A 9 -3.90 15.56 -6.25
N VAL A 10 -2.72 15.06 -5.87
CA VAL A 10 -2.55 14.19 -4.69
C VAL A 10 -2.79 14.97 -3.40
N GLU A 11 -2.26 16.19 -3.31
CA GLU A 11 -2.45 17.07 -2.15
C GLU A 11 -3.92 17.43 -1.95
N VAL A 12 -4.64 17.81 -3.02
CA VAL A 12 -6.08 18.08 -2.98
C VAL A 12 -6.86 16.85 -2.51
N ALA A 13 -6.51 15.66 -3.01
CA ALA A 13 -7.17 14.43 -2.59
C ALA A 13 -6.92 14.11 -1.10
N LEU A 14 -5.70 14.28 -0.61
CA LEU A 14 -5.37 14.08 0.81
C LEU A 14 -6.07 15.11 1.70
N ARG A 15 -6.17 16.37 1.27
CA ARG A 15 -6.97 17.40 1.96
C ARG A 15 -8.45 17.01 2.02
N ARG A 16 -9.02 16.45 0.95
CA ARG A 16 -10.40 15.92 0.95
C ARG A 16 -10.57 14.77 1.94
N VAL A 17 -9.59 13.86 2.06
CA VAL A 17 -9.62 12.78 3.07
C VAL A 17 -9.67 13.34 4.48
N THR A 18 -8.82 14.33 4.78
CA THR A 18 -8.84 15.02 6.09
C THR A 18 -10.17 15.72 6.36
N ARG A 19 -10.73 16.40 5.35
CA ARG A 19 -12.05 17.05 5.46
C ARG A 19 -13.14 16.03 5.75
N ASN A 20 -13.17 14.91 5.02
CA ASN A 20 -14.15 13.85 5.24
C ASN A 20 -14.02 13.23 6.64
N ALA A 21 -12.79 13.01 7.13
CA ALA A 21 -12.57 12.55 8.50
C ALA A 21 -13.12 13.54 9.54
N THR A 22 -13.00 14.85 9.28
CA THR A 22 -13.54 15.91 10.14
C THR A 22 -15.07 15.90 10.14
N ILE A 23 -15.70 15.77 8.97
CA ILE A 23 -17.16 15.70 8.83
C ILE A 23 -17.71 14.45 9.53
N ILE A 24 -17.11 13.28 9.28
CA ILE A 24 -17.50 12.02 9.92
C ILE A 24 -17.36 12.15 11.43
N ALA A 25 -16.28 12.75 11.91
CA ALA A 25 -16.09 12.96 13.34
C ALA A 25 -17.16 13.85 13.95
N ALA A 26 -17.51 14.97 13.30
CA ALA A 26 -18.57 15.86 13.77
C ALA A 26 -19.94 15.17 13.82
N VAL A 27 -20.31 14.43 12.76
CA VAL A 27 -21.59 13.70 12.70
C VAL A 27 -21.65 12.60 13.76
N ALA A 28 -20.61 11.78 13.87
CA ALA A 28 -20.56 10.71 14.85
C ALA A 28 -20.58 11.25 16.29
N SER A 29 -19.84 12.33 16.57
CA SER A 29 -19.90 12.99 17.88
C SER A 29 -21.30 13.50 18.21
N GLY A 30 -21.99 14.13 17.26
CA GLY A 30 -23.38 14.56 17.42
C GLY A 30 -24.32 13.38 17.76
N LEU A 31 -24.19 12.26 17.05
CA LEU A 31 -24.97 11.04 17.32
C LEU A 31 -24.71 10.48 18.72
N PHE A 32 -23.45 10.43 19.15
CA PHE A 32 -23.10 9.98 20.51
C PHE A 32 -23.67 10.89 21.59
N VAL A 33 -23.65 12.21 21.39
CA VAL A 33 -24.24 13.19 22.33
C VAL A 33 -25.76 13.02 22.40
N VAL A 34 -26.44 12.91 21.25
CA VAL A 34 -27.90 12.68 21.21
C VAL A 34 -28.26 11.38 21.91
N LEU A 35 -27.52 10.30 21.66
CA LEU A 35 -27.74 9.01 22.32
C LEU A 35 -27.56 9.11 23.83
N ALA A 36 -26.52 9.83 24.29
CA ALA A 36 -26.29 10.07 25.71
C ALA A 36 -27.46 10.81 26.36
N VAL A 37 -27.92 11.90 25.73
CA VAL A 37 -29.05 12.71 26.22
C VAL A 37 -30.35 11.90 26.26
N LEU A 38 -30.64 11.11 25.24
CA LEU A 38 -31.84 10.26 25.21
C LEU A 38 -31.83 9.23 26.35
N VAL A 39 -30.67 8.62 26.64
CA VAL A 39 -30.51 7.69 27.77
C VAL A 39 -30.66 8.41 29.11
N THR A 40 -30.17 9.65 29.24
CA THR A 40 -30.39 10.47 30.45
C THR A 40 -31.87 10.79 30.65
N LEU A 41 -32.58 11.20 29.58
CA LEU A 41 -33.98 11.61 29.64
C LEU A 41 -34.95 10.43 29.81
N ALA A 42 -34.59 9.24 29.32
CA ALA A 42 -35.39 8.02 29.48
C ALA A 42 -35.45 7.47 30.92
N GLY A 43 -34.83 8.16 31.89
CA GLY A 43 -35.01 7.85 33.32
C GLY A 43 -34.30 6.58 33.79
N VAL A 44 -33.19 6.19 33.15
CA VAL A 44 -32.42 4.98 33.50
C VAL A 44 -31.93 5.09 34.96
N PRO A 45 -32.12 4.04 35.79
CA PRO A 45 -32.11 4.18 37.24
C PRO A 45 -30.71 4.52 37.73
N SER A 46 -30.63 5.49 38.66
CA SER A 46 -29.48 5.81 39.53
C SER A 46 -28.10 5.84 38.85
N LEU A 47 -27.38 6.96 38.92
CA LEU A 47 -25.97 7.05 38.51
C LEU A 47 -25.02 6.06 39.24
N ARG A 48 -25.52 5.31 40.25
CA ARG A 48 -24.81 4.19 40.89
C ARG A 48 -24.99 2.84 40.19
N ASP A 49 -25.88 2.71 39.21
CA ASP A 49 -25.98 1.50 38.39
C ASP A 49 -24.75 1.39 37.47
N TRP A 50 -24.01 0.30 37.63
CA TRP A 50 -22.81 0.02 36.84
C TRP A 50 -23.11 -0.04 35.34
N ARG A 51 -24.33 -0.40 34.92
CA ARG A 51 -24.74 -0.43 33.51
C ARG A 51 -24.78 0.97 32.90
N VAL A 52 -25.24 1.95 33.67
CA VAL A 52 -25.28 3.37 33.28
C VAL A 52 -23.87 3.92 33.18
N LEU A 53 -23.03 3.65 34.19
CA LEU A 53 -21.61 4.02 34.19
C LEU A 53 -20.86 3.39 33.01
N TYR A 54 -21.12 2.12 32.71
CA TYR A 54 -20.53 1.43 31.56
C TYR A 54 -20.95 2.08 30.23
N PHE A 55 -22.23 2.40 30.06
CA PHE A 55 -22.72 3.09 28.87
C PHE A 55 -22.02 4.45 28.65
N TYR A 56 -21.97 5.31 29.68
CA TYR A 56 -21.28 6.60 29.56
C TYR A 56 -19.77 6.43 29.35
N GLY A 57 -19.16 5.39 29.94
CA GLY A 57 -17.77 5.02 29.68
C GLY A 57 -17.54 4.70 28.20
N VAL A 58 -18.38 3.85 27.60
CA VAL A 58 -18.30 3.49 26.17
C VAL A 58 -18.53 4.71 25.28
N VAL A 59 -19.52 5.54 25.59
CA VAL A 59 -19.79 6.79 24.85
C VAL A 59 -18.59 7.75 24.95
N GLY A 60 -18.03 7.94 26.14
CA GLY A 60 -16.86 8.79 26.37
C GLY A 60 -15.63 8.31 25.59
N VAL A 61 -15.32 7.01 25.65
CA VAL A 61 -14.21 6.41 24.87
C VAL A 61 -14.47 6.55 23.37
N SER A 62 -15.70 6.35 22.92
CA SER A 62 -16.07 6.48 21.50
C SER A 62 -15.93 7.93 21.02
N LEU A 63 -16.39 8.91 21.80
CA LEU A 63 -16.22 10.34 21.52
C LEU A 63 -14.74 10.73 21.45
N ALA A 64 -13.91 10.23 22.37
CA ALA A 64 -12.47 10.46 22.33
C ALA A 64 -11.83 9.87 21.06
N ALA A 65 -12.19 8.63 20.70
CA ALA A 65 -11.69 7.97 19.51
C ALA A 65 -12.09 8.70 18.21
N VAL A 66 -13.36 9.13 18.12
CA VAL A 66 -13.89 9.88 16.98
C VAL A 66 -13.24 11.26 16.87
N SER A 67 -13.06 11.96 18.00
CA SER A 67 -12.42 13.28 18.05
C SER A 67 -10.94 13.23 17.68
N PHE A 68 -10.27 12.09 17.91
CA PHE A 68 -8.88 11.87 17.51
C PHE A 68 -8.70 11.62 16.00
N MET A 69 -9.76 11.18 15.30
CA MET A 69 -9.70 10.80 13.89
C MET A 69 -9.19 11.92 12.95
N PRO A 70 -9.67 13.18 13.05
CA PRO A 70 -9.19 14.27 12.20
C PRO A 70 -7.72 14.61 12.46
N PHE A 71 -7.29 14.58 13.72
CA PHE A 71 -5.90 14.84 14.09
C PHE A 71 -4.96 13.78 13.50
N SER A 72 -5.31 12.51 13.66
CA SER A 72 -4.56 11.39 13.09
C SER A 72 -4.49 11.48 11.57
N ALA A 73 -5.62 11.78 10.89
CA ALA A 73 -5.65 11.95 9.44
C ALA A 73 -4.75 13.12 8.97
N ARG A 74 -4.76 14.26 9.68
CA ARG A 74 -3.87 15.41 9.37
C ARG A 74 -2.41 15.03 9.50
N LYS A 75 -2.03 14.41 10.63
CA LYS A 75 -0.64 14.01 10.90
C LYS A 75 -0.12 13.03 9.84
N LEU A 76 -0.89 11.99 9.54
CA LEU A 76 -0.54 11.00 8.53
C LEU A 76 -0.44 11.61 7.13
N ASN A 77 -1.39 12.45 6.73
CA ASN A 77 -1.37 13.07 5.40
C ASN A 77 -0.22 14.06 5.23
N ARG A 78 0.17 14.79 6.27
CA ARG A 78 1.39 15.61 6.27
C ARG A 78 2.64 14.77 6.06
N GLY A 79 2.76 13.64 6.78
CA GLY A 79 3.87 12.71 6.60
C GLY A 79 3.94 12.15 5.18
N LYS A 80 2.80 11.72 4.61
CA LYS A 80 2.74 11.24 3.22
C LYS A 80 3.15 12.32 2.22
N MET A 81 2.71 13.56 2.40
CA MET A 81 3.12 14.65 1.51
C MET A 81 4.60 14.98 1.64
N ALA A 82 5.15 15.00 2.85
CA ALA A 82 6.59 15.19 3.06
C ALA A 82 7.40 14.10 2.33
N PHE A 83 7.00 12.84 2.47
CA PHE A 83 7.58 11.72 1.75
C PHE A 83 7.54 11.92 0.22
N LEU A 84 6.37 12.24 -0.34
CA LEU A 84 6.22 12.43 -1.78
C LEU A 84 7.03 13.62 -2.31
N ARG A 85 7.15 14.69 -1.52
CA ARG A 85 7.99 15.84 -1.87
C ARG A 85 9.47 15.49 -1.89
N THR A 86 9.94 14.65 -0.95
CA THR A 86 11.30 14.13 -1.00
C THR A 86 11.55 13.32 -2.28
N LEU A 87 10.57 12.54 -2.72
CA LEU A 87 10.69 11.74 -3.94
C LEU A 87 10.50 12.53 -5.24
N GLN A 88 9.96 13.75 -5.18
CA GLN A 88 9.58 14.59 -6.32
C GLN A 88 10.62 14.64 -7.45
N PRO A 89 11.94 14.73 -7.20
CA PRO A 89 12.94 14.80 -8.27
C PRO A 89 12.92 13.61 -9.24
N ARG A 90 12.42 12.44 -8.80
CA ARG A 90 12.34 11.22 -9.61
C ARG A 90 10.90 10.89 -10.02
N ILE A 91 9.91 11.69 -9.62
CA ILE A 91 8.50 11.47 -9.95
C ILE A 91 8.26 11.89 -11.40
N ARG A 92 7.78 10.94 -12.21
CA ARG A 92 7.29 11.20 -13.56
C ARG A 92 5.80 11.50 -13.58
N GLU A 93 5.03 10.80 -12.76
CA GLU A 93 3.57 10.98 -12.68
C GLU A 93 3.09 10.57 -11.28
N ALA A 94 2.11 11.29 -10.74
CA ALA A 94 1.49 10.93 -9.47
C ALA A 94 -0.04 11.06 -9.54
N SER A 95 -0.73 10.18 -8.83
CA SER A 95 -2.18 10.24 -8.69
C SER A 95 -2.62 9.73 -7.33
N TYR A 96 -3.85 10.04 -6.95
CA TYR A 96 -4.47 9.50 -5.75
C TYR A 96 -5.59 8.55 -6.13
N LYS A 97 -5.50 7.28 -5.69
CA LYS A 97 -6.54 6.28 -5.92
C LYS A 97 -7.33 6.06 -4.63
N ARG A 98 -8.65 6.16 -4.70
CA ARG A 98 -9.56 5.91 -3.58
C ARG A 98 -9.30 4.51 -3.01
N PHE A 99 -9.28 4.38 -1.68
CA PHE A 99 -8.98 3.15 -0.91
C PHE A 99 -7.54 2.60 -0.98
N ILE A 100 -6.73 3.01 -1.96
CA ILE A 100 -5.32 2.60 -2.07
C ILE A 100 -4.41 3.67 -1.46
N GLY A 101 -4.66 4.95 -1.79
CA GLY A 101 -3.84 6.08 -1.39
C GLY A 101 -3.02 6.66 -2.55
N PRO A 102 -1.88 7.32 -2.25
CA PRO A 102 -1.02 7.88 -3.30
C PRO A 102 -0.39 6.75 -4.12
N GLN A 103 -0.34 6.99 -5.42
CA GLN A 103 0.32 6.16 -6.41
C GLN A 103 1.28 7.05 -7.20
N VAL A 104 2.51 6.58 -7.38
CA VAL A 104 3.58 7.34 -8.03
C VAL A 104 4.25 6.45 -9.06
N VAL A 105 4.53 7.00 -10.23
CA VAL A 105 5.38 6.41 -11.25
C VAL A 105 6.67 7.22 -11.31
N PHE A 106 7.81 6.54 -11.21
CA PHE A 106 9.12 7.16 -11.30
C PHE A 106 9.65 7.13 -12.74
N ASP A 107 10.63 7.98 -13.02
CA ASP A 107 11.33 8.05 -14.30
C ASP A 107 11.95 6.72 -14.76
N ASN A 108 12.36 5.86 -13.83
CA ASN A 108 12.97 4.56 -14.09
C ASN A 108 11.95 3.41 -14.28
N GLY A 109 10.65 3.73 -14.32
CA GLY A 109 9.56 2.77 -14.53
C GLY A 109 9.01 2.10 -13.28
N LEU A 110 9.63 2.29 -12.12
CA LEU A 110 9.06 1.81 -10.86
C LEU A 110 7.73 2.51 -10.57
N VAL A 111 6.80 1.75 -10.02
CA VAL A 111 5.58 2.28 -9.44
C VAL A 111 5.63 2.09 -7.93
N PHE A 112 5.41 3.17 -7.18
CA PHE A 112 5.17 3.13 -5.75
C PHE A 112 3.69 3.24 -5.41
N GLN A 113 3.25 2.44 -4.45
CA GLN A 113 1.96 2.57 -3.77
C GLN A 113 2.12 2.29 -2.28
N GLN A 114 1.23 2.85 -1.47
CA GLN A 114 1.10 2.42 -0.08
C GLN A 114 0.62 0.95 -0.04
N PHE A 115 1.37 0.10 0.64
CA PHE A 115 0.88 -1.23 1.03
C PHE A 115 0.02 -1.12 2.29
N SER A 116 -1.13 -1.80 2.29
CA SER A 116 -1.96 -2.02 3.47
C SER A 116 -2.63 -3.38 3.35
N ALA A 117 -2.41 -4.25 4.33
CA ALA A 117 -2.93 -5.63 4.32
C ALA A 117 -4.46 -5.75 4.53
N GLY A 118 -5.22 -4.65 4.39
CA GLY A 118 -6.66 -4.62 4.65
C GLY A 118 -6.98 -4.60 6.15
N GLY A 119 -7.85 -3.67 6.57
CA GLY A 119 -8.29 -3.52 7.96
C GLY A 119 -7.74 -2.27 8.67
N ARG A 120 -8.51 -1.72 9.62
CA ARG A 120 -8.05 -0.65 10.52
C ARG A 120 -6.99 -1.23 11.44
N GLY A 121 -5.71 -0.97 11.16
CA GLY A 121 -4.56 -1.41 11.98
C GLY A 121 -3.72 -2.54 11.39
N GLY A 122 -4.05 -3.03 10.18
CA GLY A 122 -3.22 -4.00 9.48
C GLY A 122 -1.83 -3.43 9.14
N PRO A 123 -0.80 -4.29 8.96
CA PRO A 123 0.54 -3.84 8.65
C PRO A 123 0.55 -3.01 7.35
N THR A 124 1.27 -1.89 7.40
CA THR A 124 1.46 -1.00 6.26
C THR A 124 2.91 -0.97 5.82
N GLY A 125 3.18 -0.37 4.66
CA GLY A 125 4.54 -0.27 4.16
C GLY A 125 4.60 0.26 2.75
N TRP A 126 5.75 0.03 2.11
CA TRP A 126 5.96 0.34 0.71
C TRP A 126 5.59 -0.85 -0.17
N LEU A 127 4.85 -0.60 -1.25
CA LEU A 127 4.68 -1.52 -2.36
C LEU A 127 5.35 -0.88 -3.58
N PHE A 128 6.42 -1.52 -4.05
CA PHE A 128 7.06 -1.21 -5.31
C PHE A 128 6.63 -2.23 -6.35
N SER A 129 6.43 -1.80 -7.59
CA SER A 129 6.02 -2.67 -8.68
C SER A 129 6.68 -2.28 -9.99
N LEU A 130 6.94 -3.27 -10.84
CA LEU A 130 7.58 -3.11 -12.14
C LEU A 130 6.85 -3.97 -13.17
N PHE A 131 6.70 -3.43 -14.38
CA PHE A 131 6.11 -4.12 -15.52
C PHE A 131 7.21 -4.37 -16.56
N ILE A 132 7.27 -5.58 -17.09
CA ILE A 132 8.34 -6.02 -17.97
C ILE A 132 7.71 -6.68 -19.19
N ASP A 133 8.12 -6.28 -20.38
CA ASP A 133 7.65 -6.86 -21.64
C ASP A 133 8.35 -8.20 -21.94
N SER A 134 7.93 -8.89 -23.00
CA SER A 134 8.52 -10.17 -23.43
C SER A 134 9.99 -10.08 -23.85
N SER A 135 10.47 -8.88 -24.23
CA SER A 135 11.86 -8.59 -24.56
C SER A 135 12.72 -8.27 -23.34
N ARG A 136 12.17 -8.44 -22.13
CA ARG A 136 12.78 -8.12 -20.83
C ARG A 136 13.07 -6.64 -20.62
N GLN A 137 12.41 -5.77 -21.37
CA GLN A 137 12.52 -4.32 -21.18
C GLN A 137 11.52 -3.85 -20.13
N VAL A 138 11.96 -2.88 -19.33
CA VAL A 138 11.12 -2.24 -18.32
C VAL A 138 10.14 -1.31 -19.02
N MET A 139 8.85 -1.53 -18.78
CA MET A 139 7.77 -0.68 -19.28
C MET A 139 7.44 0.40 -18.26
N ILE A 140 7.22 1.64 -18.72
CA ILE A 140 6.83 2.76 -17.85
C ILE A 140 5.34 3.03 -18.03
N PRO A 141 4.47 2.57 -17.09
CA PRO A 141 3.04 2.81 -17.18
C PRO A 141 2.69 4.25 -16.81
N SER A 142 1.62 4.80 -17.39
CA SER A 142 0.89 5.88 -16.72
C SER A 142 0.20 5.39 -15.44
N THR A 143 -0.22 6.31 -14.56
CA THR A 143 -0.90 5.91 -13.32
C THR A 143 -2.20 5.14 -13.58
N ASP A 144 -2.89 5.43 -14.68
CA ASP A 144 -4.09 4.71 -15.13
C ASP A 144 -3.79 3.36 -15.77
N GLN A 145 -2.76 3.28 -16.63
CA GLN A 145 -2.33 2.02 -17.24
C GLN A 145 -1.94 1.00 -16.19
N ARG A 146 -1.21 1.41 -15.14
CA ARG A 146 -0.81 0.49 -14.07
C ARG A 146 -1.97 -0.34 -13.54
N SER A 147 -3.12 0.30 -13.28
CA SER A 147 -4.28 -0.40 -12.71
C SER A 147 -4.98 -1.30 -13.72
N LYS A 148 -4.90 -0.98 -15.02
CA LYS A 148 -5.36 -1.85 -16.10
C LYS A 148 -4.44 -3.07 -16.24
N TRP A 149 -3.13 -2.84 -16.35
CA TRP A 149 -2.13 -3.89 -16.48
C TRP A 149 -2.12 -4.83 -15.29
N ALA A 150 -2.07 -4.31 -14.05
CA ALA A 150 -2.11 -5.16 -12.85
C ALA A 150 -3.40 -6.01 -12.74
N ARG A 151 -4.52 -5.55 -13.31
CA ARG A 151 -5.75 -6.34 -13.39
C ARG A 151 -5.68 -7.44 -14.45
N GLY A 152 -4.94 -7.23 -15.55
CA GLY A 152 -4.69 -8.26 -16.58
C GLY A 152 -4.03 -9.52 -16.03
N PHE A 153 -3.24 -9.40 -14.96
CA PHE A 153 -2.64 -10.55 -14.26
C PHE A 153 -3.61 -11.24 -13.30
N ARG A 154 -4.72 -10.63 -12.86
CA ARG A 154 -5.64 -11.26 -11.88
C ARG A 154 -6.32 -12.54 -12.37
N PRO A 155 -6.89 -12.61 -13.59
CA PRO A 155 -7.55 -13.82 -14.07
C PRO A 155 -6.58 -14.91 -14.54
N LEU A 156 -5.32 -14.56 -14.83
CA LEU A 156 -4.29 -15.43 -15.44
C LEU A 156 -3.07 -15.63 -14.53
N ARG A 157 -3.25 -15.47 -13.22
CA ARG A 157 -2.17 -15.32 -12.24
C ARG A 157 -1.42 -16.62 -12.02
N GLU A 158 -0.48 -16.94 -12.90
CA GLU A 158 0.55 -17.90 -12.55
C GLU A 158 1.56 -17.15 -11.67
N LYS A 159 1.59 -17.52 -10.38
CA LYS A 159 2.67 -17.08 -9.51
C LYS A 159 3.93 -17.79 -9.96
N ILE A 160 4.81 -17.07 -10.65
CA ILE A 160 6.06 -17.59 -11.19
C ILE A 160 7.13 -17.67 -10.09
N GLY A 161 7.10 -16.75 -9.14
CA GLY A 161 8.09 -16.71 -8.07
C GLY A 161 7.62 -15.99 -6.81
N LEU A 162 8.06 -16.48 -5.66
CA LEU A 162 7.93 -15.81 -4.36
C LEU A 162 9.30 -15.80 -3.69
N ILE A 163 9.76 -14.61 -3.33
CA ILE A 163 10.99 -14.40 -2.58
C ILE A 163 10.62 -13.87 -1.20
N SER A 164 11.13 -14.52 -0.18
CA SER A 164 11.01 -14.10 1.22
C SER A 164 12.24 -14.60 1.98
N SER A 165 12.35 -14.31 3.27
CA SER A 165 13.43 -14.83 4.11
C SER A 165 13.50 -16.37 4.21
N LYS A 166 12.50 -17.08 3.68
CA LYS A 166 12.41 -18.56 3.72
C LYS A 166 12.21 -19.22 2.36
N LYS A 167 12.03 -18.45 1.27
CA LYS A 167 11.64 -18.97 -0.05
C LYS A 167 12.29 -18.18 -1.18
N GLY A 168 12.55 -18.86 -2.29
CA GLY A 168 13.16 -18.30 -3.50
C GLY A 168 14.68 -18.52 -3.60
N PRO A 169 15.34 -18.02 -4.67
CA PRO A 169 16.77 -18.20 -4.89
C PRO A 169 17.62 -17.50 -3.82
N PRO A 170 18.70 -18.11 -3.29
CA PRO A 170 19.52 -17.50 -2.23
C PRO A 170 20.06 -16.11 -2.55
N ALA A 171 20.52 -15.88 -3.78
CA ALA A 171 21.01 -14.56 -4.23
C ALA A 171 19.90 -13.50 -4.20
N SER A 172 18.70 -13.86 -4.67
CA SER A 172 17.53 -12.99 -4.64
C SER A 172 17.06 -12.70 -3.20
N GLN A 173 17.14 -13.69 -2.30
CA GLN A 173 16.85 -13.49 -0.88
C GLN A 173 17.84 -12.49 -0.24
N ALA A 174 19.13 -12.66 -0.48
CA ALA A 174 20.17 -11.76 0.03
C ALA A 174 20.01 -10.33 -0.49
N ALA A 175 19.71 -10.15 -1.78
CA ALA A 175 19.46 -8.85 -2.37
C ALA A 175 18.22 -8.16 -1.76
N LEU A 176 17.11 -8.88 -1.62
CA LEU A 176 15.90 -8.35 -0.99
C LEU A 176 16.15 -7.96 0.48
N GLU A 177 16.92 -8.77 1.20
CA GLU A 177 17.27 -8.55 2.59
C GLU A 177 18.19 -7.33 2.78
N ALA A 178 19.16 -7.11 1.88
CA ALA A 178 20.00 -5.92 1.88
C ALA A 178 19.17 -4.64 1.68
N ILE A 179 18.25 -4.64 0.72
CA ILE A 179 17.32 -3.52 0.49
C ILE A 179 16.43 -3.31 1.72
N ARG A 180 15.87 -4.38 2.29
CA ARG A 180 15.03 -4.33 3.51
C ARG A 180 15.76 -3.64 4.66
N GLN A 181 17.02 -4.02 4.89
CA GLN A 181 17.84 -3.48 5.98
C GLN A 181 18.13 -1.99 5.78
N ARG A 182 18.48 -1.57 4.56
CA ARG A 182 18.75 -0.16 4.23
C ARG A 182 17.49 0.72 4.30
N LEU A 183 16.32 0.19 3.93
CA LEU A 183 15.03 0.83 4.18
C LEU A 183 14.63 0.82 5.67
N GLY A 184 15.31 0.01 6.51
CA GLY A 184 14.92 -0.24 7.89
C GLY A 184 13.51 -0.84 8.02
N ALA A 185 13.06 -1.60 7.01
CA ALA A 185 11.75 -2.25 7.01
C ALA A 185 11.77 -3.49 7.92
N LYS A 186 10.65 -3.83 8.59
CA LYS A 186 10.61 -4.98 9.51
C LYS A 186 10.64 -6.33 8.79
N LYS A 187 9.99 -6.41 7.62
CA LYS A 187 9.86 -7.61 6.80
C LYS A 187 9.83 -7.19 5.34
N ALA A 188 10.22 -8.10 4.46
CA ALA A 188 10.07 -7.93 3.02
C ALA A 188 9.66 -9.24 2.35
N PHE A 189 8.95 -9.12 1.24
CA PHE A 189 8.79 -10.20 0.27
C PHE A 189 8.70 -9.61 -1.14
N SER A 190 9.00 -10.43 -2.14
CA SER A 190 8.82 -10.08 -3.55
C SER A 190 8.04 -11.18 -4.26
N ILE A 191 7.17 -10.79 -5.20
CA ILE A 191 6.37 -11.70 -6.02
C ILE A 191 6.63 -11.38 -7.48
N LEU A 192 6.86 -12.41 -8.26
CA LEU A 192 6.84 -12.36 -9.72
C LEU A 192 5.57 -13.07 -10.21
N ASP A 193 4.66 -12.29 -10.77
CA ASP A 193 3.52 -12.78 -11.53
C ASP A 193 3.90 -12.73 -13.03
N GLY A 194 3.38 -13.66 -13.83
CA GLY A 194 3.49 -13.55 -15.29
C GLY A 194 2.38 -14.29 -16.00
N HIS A 195 2.32 -14.12 -17.32
CA HIS A 195 1.39 -14.87 -18.16
C HIS A 195 1.91 -16.29 -18.41
N PRO A 196 1.03 -17.31 -18.46
CA PRO A 196 1.42 -18.67 -18.81
C PRO A 196 2.18 -18.71 -20.14
N PRO A 197 3.15 -19.62 -20.33
CA PRO A 197 3.96 -19.70 -21.55
C PRO A 197 3.15 -19.85 -22.84
N THR A 198 1.93 -20.40 -22.74
CA THR A 198 1.02 -20.63 -23.86
C THR A 198 0.12 -19.43 -24.19
N THR A 199 0.14 -18.39 -23.37
CA THR A 199 -0.70 -17.20 -23.57
C THR A 199 0.01 -16.23 -24.51
N TYR A 200 -0.62 -15.94 -25.65
CA TYR A 200 -0.17 -14.83 -26.50
C TYR A 200 -0.41 -13.50 -25.76
N VAL A 201 0.67 -12.77 -25.49
CA VAL A 201 0.61 -11.42 -24.95
C VAL A 201 0.84 -10.45 -26.09
N GLU A 202 -0.13 -9.57 -26.32
CA GLU A 202 -0.07 -8.58 -27.39
C GLU A 202 1.17 -7.67 -27.23
N PRO A 203 1.87 -7.32 -28.33
CA PRO A 203 2.96 -6.36 -28.28
C PRO A 203 2.55 -5.06 -27.58
N GLY A 204 3.35 -4.59 -26.64
CA GLY A 204 3.03 -3.41 -25.83
C GLY A 204 2.22 -3.69 -24.57
N LEU A 205 1.94 -4.96 -24.24
CA LEU A 205 1.48 -5.38 -22.92
C LEU A 205 2.61 -6.05 -22.12
N PRO A 206 2.58 -5.95 -20.79
CA PRO A 206 3.59 -6.59 -19.94
C PRO A 206 3.43 -8.11 -19.94
N GLN A 207 4.55 -8.82 -20.10
CA GLN A 207 4.64 -10.26 -19.92
C GLN A 207 4.75 -10.63 -18.44
N TRP A 208 5.50 -9.81 -17.67
CA TRP A 208 5.75 -10.03 -16.26
C TRP A 208 5.37 -8.81 -15.42
N PHE A 209 4.94 -9.11 -14.20
CA PHE A 209 4.63 -8.14 -13.17
C PHE A 209 5.35 -8.51 -11.87
N ALA A 210 6.39 -7.74 -11.56
CA ALA A 210 7.22 -7.94 -10.38
C ALA A 210 6.80 -6.95 -9.30
N THR A 211 6.68 -7.40 -8.05
CA THR A 211 6.31 -6.55 -6.92
C THR A 211 7.16 -6.84 -5.70
N ALA A 212 7.61 -5.80 -5.00
CA ALA A 212 8.27 -5.93 -3.71
C ALA A 212 7.49 -5.16 -2.64
N VAL A 213 7.26 -5.81 -1.51
CA VAL A 213 6.59 -5.23 -0.34
C VAL A 213 7.58 -5.14 0.81
N PHE A 214 7.70 -3.96 1.39
CA PHE A 214 8.55 -3.68 2.54
C PHE A 214 7.67 -3.14 3.68
N PHE A 215 7.57 -3.90 4.77
CA PHE A 215 6.66 -3.59 5.88
C PHE A 215 7.26 -2.57 6.84
N ASP A 216 6.65 -1.40 6.94
CA ASP A 216 6.98 -0.38 7.93
C ASP A 216 5.78 0.55 8.17
N ASN A 217 5.33 0.65 9.42
CA ASN A 217 4.21 1.55 9.78
C ASN A 217 4.59 3.03 9.78
N ARG A 218 5.89 3.34 9.71
CA ARG A 218 6.45 4.69 9.60
C ARG A 218 7.12 4.91 8.24
N TRP A 219 6.75 4.15 7.22
CA TRP A 219 7.30 4.26 5.86
C TRP A 219 7.34 5.71 5.34
N TYR A 220 6.35 6.53 5.71
CA TYR A 220 6.23 7.92 5.27
C TYR A 220 7.26 8.88 5.91
N SER A 221 8.05 8.45 6.89
CA SER A 221 9.12 9.28 7.47
C SER A 221 10.49 9.03 6.83
N LYS A 222 10.58 8.11 5.86
CA LYS A 222 11.84 7.60 5.30
C LYS A 222 11.94 7.89 3.80
N GLY A 223 11.73 9.14 3.44
CA GLY A 223 11.71 9.59 2.05
C GLY A 223 13.08 9.51 1.39
N THR A 224 14.13 9.88 2.11
CA THR A 224 15.51 9.89 1.60
C THR A 224 16.01 8.48 1.36
N GLU A 225 15.78 7.56 2.31
CA GLU A 225 16.19 6.16 2.18
C GLU A 225 15.49 5.49 1.00
N ALA A 226 14.20 5.80 0.77
CA ALA A 226 13.48 5.32 -0.40
C ALA A 226 14.02 5.91 -1.70
N LEU A 227 14.35 7.21 -1.72
CA LEU A 227 14.91 7.90 -2.89
C LEU A 227 16.23 7.26 -3.34
N ASP A 228 17.14 7.03 -2.39
CA ASP A 228 18.47 6.48 -2.65
C ASP A 228 18.44 5.03 -3.17
N LEU A 229 17.35 4.32 -2.92
CA LEU A 229 17.18 2.91 -3.26
C LEU A 229 16.32 2.66 -4.49
N LEU A 230 15.74 3.69 -5.13
CA LEU A 230 14.83 3.50 -6.27
C LEU A 230 15.47 2.67 -7.39
N ASP A 231 16.70 3.02 -7.81
CA ASP A 231 17.36 2.32 -8.91
C ASP A 231 17.77 0.89 -8.54
N GLU A 232 18.09 0.64 -7.27
CA GLU A 232 18.42 -0.70 -6.76
C GLU A 232 17.20 -1.61 -6.67
N ILE A 233 16.07 -1.09 -6.18
CA ILE A 233 14.78 -1.79 -6.18
C ILE A 233 14.37 -2.12 -7.61
N ARG A 234 14.56 -1.18 -8.55
CA ARG A 234 14.25 -1.40 -9.98
C ARG A 234 15.09 -2.54 -10.54
N ARG A 235 16.40 -2.53 -10.33
CA ARG A 235 17.31 -3.61 -10.77
C ARG A 235 16.90 -4.96 -10.19
N PHE A 236 16.68 -5.03 -8.88
CA PHE A 236 16.22 -6.24 -8.21
C PHE A 236 14.93 -6.81 -8.84
N LEU A 237 13.92 -5.96 -9.08
CA LEU A 237 12.66 -6.40 -9.70
C LEU A 237 12.82 -6.80 -11.18
N ALA A 238 13.70 -6.11 -11.92
CA ALA A 238 13.98 -6.39 -13.33
C ALA A 238 14.72 -7.71 -13.53
N ASP A 239 15.54 -8.14 -12.56
CA ASP A 239 16.31 -9.37 -12.65
C ASP A 239 15.47 -10.62 -12.34
N LEU A 240 14.30 -10.48 -11.69
CA LEU A 240 13.50 -11.64 -11.25
C LEU A 240 13.12 -12.62 -12.37
N PRO A 241 12.70 -12.19 -13.58
CA PRO A 241 12.37 -13.13 -14.67
C PRO A 241 13.54 -13.99 -15.15
N SER A 242 14.78 -13.63 -14.78
CA SER A 242 16.00 -14.39 -15.12
C SER A 242 16.37 -15.43 -14.06
N GLN A 243 15.70 -15.40 -12.90
CA GLN A 243 16.02 -16.25 -11.76
C GLN A 243 15.35 -17.61 -11.88
N ASP A 244 16.06 -18.65 -11.41
CA ASP A 244 15.52 -20.00 -11.37
C ASP A 244 14.67 -20.23 -10.11
N PHE A 245 13.35 -20.31 -10.28
CA PHE A 245 12.40 -20.60 -9.21
C PHE A 245 12.05 -22.10 -9.08
N SER A 246 12.74 -23.01 -9.79
CA SER A 246 12.42 -24.45 -9.83
C SER A 246 12.98 -25.28 -8.66
N GLY A 247 13.76 -24.68 -7.76
CA GLY A 247 14.33 -25.36 -6.60
C GLY A 247 13.30 -25.76 -5.53
N PRO A 248 13.63 -26.65 -4.57
CA PRO A 248 12.72 -27.23 -3.57
C PRO A 248 12.02 -26.22 -2.62
N LEU A 249 12.43 -24.94 -2.66
CA LEU A 249 11.84 -23.82 -1.91
C LEU A 249 11.17 -22.77 -2.81
N GLY A 250 11.13 -23.00 -4.13
CA GLY A 250 10.40 -22.22 -5.13
C GLY A 250 9.29 -23.10 -5.72
N LEU A 251 8.04 -22.80 -5.36
CA LEU A 251 6.86 -23.48 -5.90
C LEU A 251 6.85 -25.01 -5.79
N ALA A 252 7.25 -25.56 -4.64
CA ALA A 252 6.64 -26.82 -4.22
C ALA A 252 5.14 -26.55 -4.02
N ASP A 253 4.36 -27.14 -4.92
CA ASP A 253 2.90 -27.27 -4.90
C ASP A 253 2.08 -26.29 -5.77
N ARG A 254 2.14 -26.53 -7.10
CA ARG A 254 1.16 -26.02 -8.09
C ARG A 254 -0.28 -26.51 -7.82
N SER A 255 -0.52 -27.46 -6.91
CA SER A 255 -1.85 -28.03 -6.65
C SER A 255 -2.63 -27.37 -5.51
N ARG A 256 -2.02 -26.46 -4.72
CA ARG A 256 -2.68 -25.83 -3.54
C ARG A 256 -3.27 -24.44 -3.75
N PHE A 257 -3.19 -23.86 -4.95
CA PHE A 257 -3.74 -22.51 -5.19
C PHE A 257 -5.16 -22.50 -5.78
N THR A 258 -5.73 -23.66 -6.12
CA THR A 258 -7.17 -23.85 -6.38
C THR A 258 -7.83 -24.38 -5.11
N GLY A 259 -8.03 -23.53 -4.11
CA GLY A 259 -8.63 -23.96 -2.84
C GLY A 259 -9.01 -22.80 -1.94
N GLN A 260 -10.27 -22.38 -2.07
CA GLN A 260 -11.09 -21.69 -1.07
C GLN A 260 -10.59 -20.33 -0.54
N TYR A 261 -11.16 -19.27 -1.12
CA TYR A 261 -11.79 -18.20 -0.34
C TYR A 261 -13.25 -18.09 -0.80
#